data_AF-A0A842XHT6-F1
#
_entry.id   AF-A0A842XHT6-F1
#
_cell.length_a   1.000
_cell.length_b   1.000
_cell.length_c   1.000
_cell.angle_alpha   90.00
_cell.angle_beta   90.00
_cell.angle_gamma   90.00
#
_symmetry.space_group_name_H-M   'P 1'
#
loop_
_entity.id
_entity.type
_entity.pdbx_description
1 polymer ?
#
loop_
_entity_poly.entity_id
_entity_poly.type
_entity_poly.pdbx_seq_one_letter_code
_entity_poly.pdbx_strand_id
1 'polypeptide(L)' 'MNHDLLAAQSEAMGISIIHGEFHTFVTDGPLFKNRIRIGESEKILEDGYWRLDILDYAVEQKK' A
#
# COMPACT_ATOMS: atom_id res chain seq x y z
N MET A 1 -25.62 9.47 -4.62
CA MET A 1 -24.89 8.37 -3.95
C MET A 1 -24.58 8.85 -2.54
N ASN A 2 -25.00 8.12 -1.51
CA ASN A 2 -24.83 8.57 -0.12
C ASN A 2 -23.36 8.40 0.29
N HIS A 3 -22.61 9.51 0.32
CA HIS A 3 -21.18 9.52 0.61
C HIS A 3 -20.85 8.97 2.01
N ASP A 4 -21.77 9.13 2.97
CA ASP A 4 -21.60 8.67 4.35
C ASP A 4 -21.72 7.15 4.47
N LEU A 5 -22.60 6.53 3.66
CA LEU A 5 -22.74 5.08 3.61
C LEU A 5 -21.50 4.43 2.99
N LEU A 6 -20.95 5.06 1.95
CA LEU A 6 -19.74 4.58 1.28
C LEU A 6 -18.50 4.76 2.17
N ALA A 7 -18.42 5.88 2.90
CA ALA A 7 -17.41 6.13 3.94
C ALA A 7 -17.44 5.04 5.02
N ALA A 8 -18.60 4.80 5.63
CA ALA A 8 -18.75 3.79 6.69
C ALA A 8 -18.46 2.37 6.20
N GLN A 9 -18.83 2.01 4.97
CA GLN A 9 -18.49 0.72 4.36
C GLN A 9 -16.99 0.59 4.13
N SER A 10 -16.34 1.67 3.71
CA SER A 10 -14.91 1.70 3.44
C SER A 10 -14.07 1.65 4.71
N GLU A 11 -14.50 2.35 5.77
CA GLU A 11 -13.94 2.25 7.13
C GLU A 11 -14.13 0.86 7.72
N ALA A 12 -15.27 0.21 7.49
CA ALA A 12 -15.49 -1.18 7.90
C ALA A 12 -14.58 -2.17 7.13
N MET A 13 -14.17 -1.84 5.91
CA MET A 13 -13.13 -2.55 5.16
C MET A 13 -11.71 -2.02 5.44
N GLY A 14 -11.61 -0.98 6.29
CA GLY A 14 -10.44 -0.17 6.66
C GLY A 14 -9.80 0.66 5.52
N ILE A 15 -10.37 0.67 4.33
CA ILE A 15 -9.83 1.40 3.18
C ILE A 15 -10.38 2.83 3.20
N SER A 16 -9.55 3.84 3.46
CA SER A 16 -9.96 5.26 3.34
C SER A 16 -10.06 5.67 1.87
N ILE A 17 -11.27 5.67 1.31
CA ILE A 17 -11.53 6.13 -0.08
C ILE A 17 -11.97 7.61 -0.16
N ILE A 18 -12.17 8.25 0.98
CA ILE A 18 -12.84 9.56 1.07
C ILE A 18 -11.90 10.77 1.04
N HIS A 19 -10.59 10.58 1.24
CA HIS A 19 -9.60 11.67 1.20
C HIS A 19 -8.47 11.48 0.16
N GLY A 20 -8.40 10.33 -0.52
CA GLY A 20 -7.47 10.11 -1.64
C GLY A 20 -5.97 10.13 -1.29
N GLU A 21 -5.60 10.25 -0.02
CA GLU A 21 -4.22 10.26 0.44
C GLU A 21 -3.75 8.82 0.67
N PHE A 22 -2.78 8.38 -0.13
CA PHE A 22 -2.10 7.10 0.06
C PHE A 22 -0.60 7.27 -0.20
N HIS A 23 0.19 6.50 0.54
CA HIS A 23 1.62 6.43 0.30
C HIS A 23 1.89 5.28 -0.67
N THR A 24 2.72 5.54 -1.67
CA THR A 24 3.21 4.50 -2.59
C THR A 24 4.70 4.31 -2.40
N PHE A 25 5.17 3.10 -2.67
CA PHE A 25 6.58 2.76 -2.68
C PHE A 25 6.94 2.17 -4.03
N VAL A 26 7.82 2.86 -4.77
CA VAL A 26 8.23 2.45 -6.12
C VAL A 26 9.33 1.39 -6.01
N THR A 27 9.03 0.18 -6.45
CA THR A 27 9.95 -0.97 -6.39
C THR A 27 10.80 -1.14 -7.66
N ASP A 28 10.41 -0.52 -8.77
CA ASP A 28 11.14 -0.54 -10.03
C ASP A 28 10.80 0.65 -10.93
N GLY A 29 11.69 0.98 -11.87
CA GLY A 29 11.48 2.03 -12.87
C GLY A 29 12.61 2.10 -13.91
N PRO A 30 12.48 2.90 -14.99
CA PRO A 30 13.47 2.96 -16.08
C PRO A 30 14.89 3.30 -15.62
N LEU A 31 15.03 4.09 -14.55
CA LEU A 31 16.33 4.48 -13.99
C LEU A 31 16.94 3.44 -13.04
N PHE A 32 16.17 2.43 -12.64
CA PHE A 32 16.61 1.39 -11.71
C PHE A 32 17.41 0.35 -12.48
N LYS A 33 18.66 0.09 -12.04
CA LYS A 33 19.53 -0.97 -12.59
C LYS A 33 19.05 -2.36 -12.21
N ASN A 34 18.49 -2.47 -11.00
CA ASN A 34 17.96 -3.69 -10.39
C ASN A 34 16.60 -3.35 -9.78
N ARG A 35 15.68 -4.31 -9.70
CA ARG A 35 14.36 -4.14 -9.09
C ARG A 35 14.38 -4.55 -7.62
N ILE A 36 13.53 -3.94 -6.80
CA ILE A 36 13.26 -4.38 -5.43
C ILE A 36 12.13 -5.41 -5.48
N ARG A 37 12.38 -6.63 -5.01
CA ARG A 37 11.35 -7.65 -4.78
C ARG A 37 10.97 -7.62 -3.30
N ILE A 38 9.70 -7.35 -3.01
CA ILE A 38 9.15 -7.53 -1.66
C ILE A 38 9.05 -9.05 -1.41
N GLY A 39 9.66 -9.52 -0.34
CA GLY A 39 9.66 -10.92 0.08
C GLY A 39 8.47 -11.22 0.98
N GLU A 40 8.49 -10.62 2.16
CA GLU A 40 7.45 -10.75 3.18
C GLU A 40 6.91 -9.37 3.53
N SER A 41 5.60 -9.28 3.70
CA SER A 41 4.93 -8.04 4.09
C SER A 41 3.63 -8.34 4.81
N GLU A 42 3.26 -7.44 5.72
CA GLU A 42 2.02 -7.52 6.48
C GLU A 42 1.16 -6.28 6.25
N LYS A 43 -0.16 -6.47 6.34
CA LYS A 43 -1.11 -5.38 6.29
C LYS A 43 -1.51 -5.01 7.72
N ILE A 44 -1.12 -3.82 8.16
CA ILE A 44 -1.34 -3.33 9.53
C ILE A 44 -2.44 -2.26 9.50
N LEU A 45 -3.45 -2.40 10.37
CA LEU A 45 -4.43 -1.33 10.65
C LEU A 45 -3.97 -0.58 11.90
N GLU A 46 -3.54 0.65 11.74
CA GLU A 46 -3.07 1.52 12.83
C GLU A 46 -3.80 2.85 12.73
N ASP A 47 -4.42 3.29 13.82
CA ASP A 47 -5.19 4.55 13.89
C ASP A 47 -6.26 4.74 12.81
N GLY A 48 -6.85 3.64 12.31
CA GLY A 48 -7.86 3.68 11.25
C GLY A 48 -7.30 3.75 9.82
N TYR A 49 -5.98 3.66 9.67
CA TYR A 49 -5.29 3.65 8.38
C TYR A 49 -4.65 2.29 8.11
N TRP A 50 -4.84 1.75 6.90
CA TRP A 50 -4.06 0.60 6.45
C TRP A 50 -2.67 1.04 5.99
N ARG A 51 -1.65 0.38 6.53
CA ARG A 51 -0.27 0.44 6.03
C ARG A 51 0.17 -0.95 5.56
N LEU A 52 0.99 -0.98 4.50
CA LEU A 52 1.77 -2.15 4.14
C LEU A 52 3.13 -2.07 4.82
N ASP A 53 3.40 -2.99 5.75
CA ASP A 53 4.70 -3.13 6.39
C ASP A 53 5.53 -4.16 5.62
N ILE A 54 6.75 -3.82 5.23
CA ILE A 54 7.63 -4.68 4.44
C ILE A 54 8.66 -5.29 5.38
N LEU A 55 8.48 -6.57 5.70
CA LEU A 55 9.30 -7.30 6.66
C LEU A 55 10.60 -7.83 6.02
N ASP A 56 10.54 -8.23 4.74
CA ASP A 56 11.70 -8.71 3.98
C ASP A 56 11.68 -8.20 2.54
N TYR A 57 12.87 -7.93 1.99
CA TYR A 57 13.04 -7.58 0.59
C TYR A 57 14.39 -8.02 0.02
N ALA A 58 14.43 -8.20 -1.29
CA ALA A 58 15.63 -8.50 -2.04
C ALA A 58 15.81 -7.54 -3.21
N VAL A 59 17.05 -7.29 -3.63
CA VAL A 59 17.37 -6.56 -4.85
C VAL A 59 17.73 -7.56 -5.94
N GLU A 60 16.97 -7.57 -7.03
CA GLU A 60 17.11 -8.54 -8.12
C GLU A 60 17.54 -7.86 -9.42
N GLN A 61 18.41 -8.52 -10.18
CA GLN A 61 18.78 -8.02 -11.50
C GLN A 61 17.56 -8.01 -12.43
N LYS A 62 17.43 -6.92 -13.20
CA LYS A 62 16.40 -6.80 -14.22
C LYS A 62 16.79 -7.69 -15.40
N LYS A 63 15.82 -8.45 -15.90
CA LYS A 63 16.00 -9.29 -17.09
C LYS A 63 15.98 -8.45 -18.36
#